data_AF-A0A1H8Y726-F1
#
_entry.id   AF-A0A1H8Y726-F1
#
_cell.length_a   1.000
_cell.length_b   1.000
_cell.length_c   1.000
_cell.angle_alpha   90.00
_cell.angle_beta   90.00
_cell.angle_gamma   90.00
#
_symmetry.space_group_name_H-M   'P 1'
#
loop_
_entity.id
_entity.type
_entity.pdbx_description
1 polymer ?
#
loop_
_entity_poly.entity_id
_entity_poly.type
_entity_poly.pdbx_seq_one_letter_code
_entity_poly.pdbx_strand_id
1 'polypeptide(L)'
;MGRKVTPTTGRPRSHALEPGFRPQLAFNITSELMSKIREAQASSGRSQSAEVEHRLERSFQREQLLDGVIALRYGPQLGALIETIADAAQLASLWGNALADREQGQVAGKRKEDPRIYAATLDAVRLVLRMFDPANEGPVVRPKPGPPTWDTLADIAAVAAYDRASLDSQRREAFKALGADASKVKRLRKGA
;
A
#
# COMPACT_ATOMS: atom_id res chain seq x y z
N MET A 1 -16.15 56.88 -11.12
CA MET A 1 -16.48 55.61 -10.44
C MET A 1 -15.88 54.46 -11.23
N GLY A 2 -14.72 53.94 -10.84
CA GLY A 2 -14.07 52.80 -11.50
C GLY A 2 -14.14 51.57 -10.60
N ARG A 3 -14.86 50.53 -11.02
CA ARG A 3 -14.93 49.24 -10.30
C ARG A 3 -13.57 48.55 -10.36
N LYS A 4 -12.94 48.35 -9.20
CA LYS A 4 -11.81 47.42 -9.06
C LYS A 4 -12.36 45.99 -9.15
N VAL A 5 -11.94 45.25 -10.16
CA VAL A 5 -12.14 43.79 -10.24
C VAL A 5 -11.00 43.16 -9.45
N THR A 6 -11.29 42.60 -8.28
CA THR A 6 -10.35 41.75 -7.55
C THR A 6 -10.28 40.38 -8.24
N PRO A 7 -9.09 39.90 -8.63
CA PRO A 7 -8.98 38.55 -9.17
C PRO A 7 -9.33 37.53 -8.07
N THR A 8 -10.33 36.72 -8.36
CA THR A 8 -10.73 35.58 -7.55
C THR A 8 -9.57 34.60 -7.43
N THR A 9 -9.20 34.29 -6.19
CA THR A 9 -8.26 33.24 -5.79
C THR A 9 -8.79 31.87 -6.24
N GLY A 10 -8.59 31.56 -7.52
CA GLY A 10 -8.94 30.28 -8.12
C GLY A 10 -7.91 29.21 -7.81
N ARG A 11 -8.38 28.08 -7.27
CA ARG A 11 -7.67 26.78 -7.18
C ARG A 11 -6.80 26.55 -8.43
N PRO A 12 -5.54 26.10 -8.32
CA PRO A 12 -4.69 25.87 -9.47
C PRO A 12 -5.41 24.96 -10.45
N ARG A 13 -5.63 25.46 -11.67
CA ARG A 13 -6.18 24.65 -12.76
C ARG A 13 -5.13 23.60 -13.10
N SER A 14 -5.46 22.34 -12.86
CA SER A 14 -4.74 21.20 -13.42
C SER A 14 -4.86 21.28 -14.94
N HIS A 15 -3.96 21.99 -15.59
CA HIS A 15 -3.85 21.94 -17.04
C HIS A 15 -3.32 20.55 -17.41
N ALA A 16 -4.07 19.82 -18.24
CA ALA A 16 -3.54 18.61 -18.87
C ALA A 16 -2.28 19.01 -19.65
N LEU A 17 -1.16 18.36 -19.36
CA LEU A 17 0.11 18.63 -20.04
C LEU A 17 0.00 18.11 -21.48
N GLU A 18 0.48 18.92 -22.43
CA GLU A 18 0.50 18.52 -23.83
C GLU A 18 1.44 17.33 -24.05
N PRO A 19 1.11 16.36 -24.94
CA PRO A 19 2.00 15.25 -25.27
C PRO A 19 3.38 15.75 -25.71
N GLY A 20 4.44 15.27 -25.05
CA GLY A 20 5.83 15.69 -25.31
C GLY A 20 6.32 16.88 -24.48
N PHE A 21 5.44 17.57 -23.75
CA PHE A 21 5.85 18.60 -22.81
C PHE A 21 6.55 17.97 -21.60
N ARG A 22 7.78 18.43 -21.32
CA ARG A 22 8.58 17.97 -20.18
C ARG A 22 8.59 19.04 -19.08
N PRO A 23 7.67 18.98 -18.09
CA PRO A 23 7.69 19.95 -17.00
C PRO A 23 8.99 19.82 -16.20
N GLN A 24 9.59 20.96 -15.86
CA GLN A 24 10.69 20.95 -14.90
C GLN A 24 10.13 20.69 -13.51
N LEU A 25 10.58 19.62 -12.88
CA LEU A 25 10.27 19.31 -11.49
C LEU A 25 11.48 19.64 -10.61
N ALA A 26 11.26 20.48 -9.61
CA ALA A 26 12.21 20.71 -8.54
C ALA A 26 11.85 19.82 -7.35
N PHE A 27 12.81 19.01 -6.88
CA PHE A 27 12.62 18.13 -5.73
C PHE A 27 13.67 18.43 -4.67
N ASN A 28 13.25 18.44 -3.40
CA ASN A 28 14.17 18.39 -2.28
C ASN A 28 14.48 16.91 -2.00
N ILE A 29 15.76 16.52 -2.07
CA ILE A 29 16.20 15.15 -1.83
C ILE A 29 17.22 15.10 -0.70
N THR A 30 17.29 13.97 -0.01
CA THR A 30 18.30 13.74 1.02
C THR A 30 19.69 13.61 0.40
N SER A 31 20.74 13.88 1.18
CA SER A 31 22.13 13.67 0.75
C SER A 31 22.40 12.23 0.36
N GLU A 32 21.83 11.26 1.08
CA GLU A 32 21.92 9.84 0.79
C GLU A 32 21.34 9.49 -0.59
N LEU A 33 20.17 10.05 -0.92
CA LEU A 33 19.54 9.82 -2.22
C LEU A 33 20.36 10.47 -3.35
N MET A 34 20.90 11.67 -3.10
CA MET A 34 21.78 12.34 -4.06
C MET A 34 23.04 11.52 -4.35
N SER A 35 23.65 10.90 -3.32
CA SER A 35 24.81 10.01 -3.50
C SER A 35 24.46 8.81 -4.38
N LYS A 36 23.33 8.14 -4.12
CA LYS A 36 22.86 7.01 -4.95
C LYS A 36 22.62 7.41 -6.41
N ILE A 37 22.11 8.61 -6.64
CA ILE A 37 21.88 9.15 -8.00
C ILE A 37 23.22 9.42 -8.71
N ARG A 38 24.23 9.95 -8.02
CA ARG A 38 25.56 10.20 -8.59
C ARG A 38 26.30 8.90 -8.92
N GLU A 39 26.23 7.89 -8.05
CA GLU A 39 26.76 6.56 -8.34
C GLU A 39 26.12 5.96 -9.60
N ALA A 40 24.80 6.08 -9.71
CA ALA A 40 24.06 5.64 -10.89
C ALA A 40 24.45 6.40 -12.17
N GLN A 41 24.65 7.71 -12.09
CA GLN A 41 25.16 8.51 -13.23
C GLN A 41 26.54 8.02 -13.67
N ALA A 42 27.46 7.82 -12.74
CA ALA A 42 28.81 7.34 -13.04
C ALA A 42 28.79 5.99 -13.76
N SER A 43 27.88 5.09 -13.38
CA SER A 43 27.72 3.78 -14.03
C SER A 43 27.02 3.82 -15.40
N SER A 44 26.09 4.76 -15.61
CA SER A 44 25.23 4.79 -16.80
C SER A 44 25.67 5.76 -17.88
N GLY A 45 26.53 6.73 -17.53
CA GLY A 45 26.91 7.85 -18.40
C GLY A 45 25.78 8.86 -18.67
N ARG A 46 24.60 8.72 -18.02
CA ARG A 46 23.48 9.66 -18.17
C ARG A 46 23.70 10.91 -17.33
N SER A 47 23.10 12.01 -17.78
CA SER A 47 22.98 13.21 -16.95
C SER A 47 22.12 12.93 -15.71
N GLN A 48 22.25 13.77 -14.69
CA GLN A 48 21.44 13.64 -13.48
C GLN A 48 19.94 13.62 -13.74
N SER A 49 19.44 14.56 -14.55
CA SER A 49 18.04 14.65 -14.88
C SER A 49 17.55 13.43 -15.66
N ALA A 50 18.33 12.96 -16.64
CA ALA A 50 17.99 11.79 -17.44
C ALA A 50 17.99 10.49 -16.62
N GLU A 51 18.90 10.34 -15.66
CA GLU A 51 18.92 9.16 -14.79
C GLU A 51 17.75 9.16 -13.80
N VAL A 52 17.36 10.34 -13.27
CA VAL A 52 16.17 10.48 -12.43
C VAL A 52 14.90 10.19 -13.22
N GLU A 53 14.75 10.75 -14.42
CA GLU A 53 13.64 10.49 -15.35
C GLU A 53 13.55 8.98 -15.64
N HIS A 54 14.66 8.36 -16.05
CA HIS A 54 14.70 6.92 -16.35
C HIS A 54 14.29 6.04 -15.16
N ARG A 55 14.72 6.39 -13.95
CA ARG A 55 14.39 5.61 -12.74
C ARG A 55 12.93 5.79 -12.34
N LEU A 56 12.38 6.99 -12.48
CA LEU A 56 10.96 7.25 -12.23
C LEU A 56 10.09 6.51 -13.24
N GLU A 57 10.42 6.57 -14.53
CA GLU A 57 9.73 5.79 -15.57
C GLU A 57 9.79 4.29 -15.27
N ARG A 58 10.98 3.78 -14.95
CA ARG A 58 11.17 2.39 -14.55
C ARG A 58 10.38 2.04 -13.29
N SER A 59 10.23 2.93 -12.31
CA SER A 59 9.43 2.64 -11.12
C SER A 59 7.95 2.51 -11.45
N PHE A 60 7.40 3.42 -12.28
CA PHE A 60 6.01 3.32 -12.72
C PHE A 60 5.77 2.08 -13.59
N GLN A 61 6.69 1.75 -14.50
CA GLN A 61 6.63 0.53 -15.29
C GLN A 61 6.68 -0.72 -14.41
N ARG A 62 7.58 -0.76 -13.41
CA ARG A 62 7.72 -1.91 -12.51
C ARG A 62 6.51 -2.10 -11.60
N GLU A 63 5.90 -1.01 -11.14
CA GLU A 63 4.67 -1.06 -10.34
C GLU A 63 3.55 -1.75 -11.11
N GLN A 64 3.36 -1.39 -12.39
CA GLN A 64 2.37 -2.03 -13.26
C GLN A 64 2.74 -3.48 -13.62
N LEU A 65 4.03 -3.78 -13.73
CA LEU A 65 4.49 -5.13 -14.09
C LEU A 65 4.35 -6.12 -12.93
N LEU A 66 4.41 -5.67 -11.67
CA LEU A 66 4.40 -6.58 -10.52
C LEU A 66 3.12 -7.40 -10.50
N ASP A 67 1.97 -6.74 -10.57
CA ASP A 67 0.65 -7.38 -10.55
C ASP A 67 0.49 -8.32 -11.76
N GLY A 68 0.93 -7.87 -12.95
CA GLY A 68 0.94 -8.67 -14.16
C GLY A 68 1.83 -9.92 -14.08
N VAL A 69 3.01 -9.82 -13.46
CA VAL A 69 3.97 -10.92 -13.33
C VAL A 69 3.47 -11.95 -12.31
N ILE A 70 2.91 -11.50 -11.18
CA ILE A 70 2.34 -12.39 -10.17
C ILE A 70 1.17 -13.17 -10.78
N ALA A 71 0.23 -12.48 -11.45
CA ALA A 71 -0.89 -13.12 -12.13
C ALA A 71 -0.44 -14.05 -13.27
N LEU A 72 0.59 -13.69 -14.03
CA LEU A 72 1.14 -14.53 -15.09
C LEU A 72 1.78 -15.82 -14.54
N ARG A 73 2.49 -15.72 -13.40
CA ARG A 73 3.22 -16.86 -12.82
C ARG A 73 2.30 -17.83 -12.08
N TYR A 74 1.34 -17.32 -11.32
CA TYR A 74 0.53 -18.11 -10.39
C TYR A 74 -0.94 -18.23 -10.81
N GLY A 75 -1.35 -17.52 -11.86
CA GLY A 75 -2.75 -17.35 -12.24
C GLY A 75 -3.41 -16.19 -11.47
N PRO A 76 -4.51 -15.64 -12.00
CA PRO A 76 -5.14 -14.44 -11.43
C PRO A 76 -5.68 -14.68 -10.01
N GLN A 77 -6.23 -15.85 -9.73
CA GLN A 77 -6.81 -16.18 -8.42
C GLN A 77 -5.75 -16.28 -7.32
N LEU A 78 -4.71 -17.07 -7.54
CA LEU A 78 -3.64 -17.25 -6.57
C LEU A 78 -2.78 -15.99 -6.45
N GLY A 79 -2.61 -15.24 -7.55
CA GLY A 79 -1.94 -13.95 -7.53
C GLY A 79 -2.63 -12.94 -6.63
N ALA A 80 -3.95 -12.77 -6.77
CA ALA A 80 -4.73 -11.89 -5.91
C ALA A 80 -4.65 -12.29 -4.42
N LEU A 81 -4.62 -13.59 -4.12
CA LEU A 81 -4.45 -14.08 -2.75
C LEU A 81 -3.06 -13.76 -2.20
N ILE A 82 -2.00 -14.02 -2.96
CA ILE A 82 -0.61 -13.72 -2.55
C ILE A 82 -0.45 -12.23 -2.27
N GLU A 83 -0.97 -11.38 -3.14
CA GLU A 83 -0.91 -9.93 -2.97
C GLU A 83 -1.67 -9.47 -1.72
N THR A 84 -2.84 -10.05 -1.44
CA THR A 84 -3.62 -9.72 -0.24
C THR A 84 -2.92 -10.17 1.04
N ILE A 85 -2.25 -11.33 1.01
CA ILE A 85 -1.39 -11.80 2.11
C ILE A 85 -0.23 -10.84 2.33
N ALA A 86 0.43 -10.39 1.25
CA ALA A 86 1.54 -9.45 1.32
C ALA A 86 1.09 -8.09 1.88
N ASP A 87 -0.07 -7.57 1.46
CA ASP A 87 -0.68 -6.36 1.98
C ASP A 87 -0.95 -6.47 3.50
N ALA A 88 -1.54 -7.58 3.96
CA ALA A 88 -1.82 -7.79 5.39
C ALA A 88 -0.52 -7.85 6.21
N ALA A 89 0.49 -8.57 5.71
CA ALA A 89 1.79 -8.66 6.36
C ALA A 89 2.48 -7.29 6.45
N GLN A 90 2.44 -6.51 5.37
CA GLN A 90 3.01 -5.16 5.31
C GLN A 90 2.30 -4.20 6.26
N LEU A 91 0.97 -4.21 6.30
CA LEU A 91 0.17 -3.35 7.20
C LEU A 91 0.42 -3.70 8.67
N ALA A 92 0.41 -4.99 9.02
CA ALA A 92 0.72 -5.44 10.37
C ALA A 92 2.13 -5.03 10.80
N SER A 93 3.11 -5.18 9.91
CA SER A 93 4.48 -4.75 10.18
C SER A 93 4.59 -3.23 10.35
N LEU A 94 4.00 -2.45 9.44
CA LEU A 94 4.04 -0.99 9.47
C LEU A 94 3.42 -0.43 10.76
N TRP A 95 2.22 -0.88 11.11
CA TRP A 95 1.52 -0.43 12.31
C TRP A 95 2.14 -0.98 13.58
N GLY A 96 2.66 -2.22 13.57
CA GLY A 96 3.41 -2.79 14.69
C GLY A 96 4.68 -2.01 15.00
N ASN A 97 5.43 -1.59 13.98
CA ASN A 97 6.56 -0.69 14.15
C ASN A 97 6.12 0.64 14.78
N ALA A 98 5.02 1.24 14.30
CA ALA A 98 4.51 2.49 14.85
C ALA A 98 4.05 2.36 16.32
N LEU A 99 3.53 1.19 16.72
CA LEU A 99 3.19 0.89 18.11
C LEU A 99 4.44 0.73 18.98
N ALA A 100 5.43 -0.02 18.52
CA ALA A 100 6.70 -0.20 19.22
C ALA A 100 7.42 1.15 19.45
N ASP A 101 7.46 2.01 18.42
CA ASP A 101 8.05 3.35 18.52
C ASP A 101 7.34 4.21 19.59
N ARG A 102 6.00 4.12 19.67
CA ARG A 102 5.20 4.82 20.69
C ARG A 102 5.47 4.33 22.11
N GLU A 103 5.60 3.02 22.30
CA GLU A 103 5.87 2.43 23.62
C GLU A 103 7.28 2.76 24.14
N GLN A 104 8.27 2.80 23.24
CA GLN A 104 9.67 3.02 23.61
C GLN A 104 10.05 4.50 23.67
N GLY A 105 9.16 5.41 23.27
CA GLY A 105 9.46 6.85 23.18
C GLY A 105 10.62 7.16 22.23
N GLN A 106 10.92 6.26 21.29
CA GLN A 106 12.07 6.41 20.39
C GLN A 106 11.70 7.22 19.14
N VAL A 107 12.65 8.05 18.71
CA VAL A 107 12.61 8.71 17.39
C VAL A 107 12.97 7.66 16.34
N ALA A 108 12.13 7.56 15.30
CA ALA A 108 12.27 6.61 14.20
C ALA A 108 13.73 6.53 13.68
N GLY A 109 14.38 5.36 13.85
CA GLY A 109 15.71 5.14 13.27
C GLY A 109 16.58 4.06 13.91
N LYS A 110 16.37 3.70 15.18
CA LYS A 110 17.09 2.59 15.85
C LYS A 110 16.15 1.41 16.10
N ARG A 111 15.68 0.78 15.03
CA ARG A 111 14.77 -0.37 15.14
C ARG A 111 15.49 -1.58 15.71
N LYS A 112 15.16 -1.94 16.95
CA LYS A 112 15.36 -3.30 17.44
C LYS A 112 14.21 -4.14 16.92
N GLU A 113 14.49 -5.33 16.39
CA GLU A 113 13.45 -6.26 15.97
C GLU A 113 12.57 -6.62 17.19
N ASP A 114 11.29 -6.26 17.15
CA ASP A 114 10.32 -6.61 18.17
C ASP A 114 9.58 -7.90 17.75
N PRO A 115 9.74 -9.02 18.47
CA PRO A 115 9.11 -10.30 18.13
C PRO A 115 7.59 -10.23 18.01
N ARG A 116 6.93 -9.28 18.70
CA ARG A 116 5.47 -9.09 18.64
C ARG A 116 5.02 -8.65 17.24
N ILE A 117 5.86 -7.91 16.51
CA ILE A 117 5.56 -7.49 15.13
C ILE A 117 5.49 -8.72 14.22
N TYR A 118 6.47 -9.63 14.34
CA TYR A 118 6.48 -10.86 13.56
C TYR A 118 5.27 -11.76 13.88
N ALA A 119 4.93 -11.91 15.16
CA ALA A 119 3.74 -12.66 15.59
C ALA A 119 2.46 -12.07 14.98
N ALA A 120 2.26 -10.75 15.10
CA ALA A 120 1.09 -10.07 14.53
C ALA A 120 1.02 -10.18 13.00
N THR A 121 2.17 -10.14 12.32
CA THR A 121 2.25 -10.39 10.86
C THR A 121 1.77 -11.80 10.51
N LEU A 122 2.24 -12.83 11.22
CA LEU A 122 1.79 -14.21 10.97
C LEU A 122 0.29 -14.38 11.23
N ASP A 123 -0.23 -13.77 12.29
CA ASP A 123 -1.66 -13.84 12.61
C ASP A 123 -2.52 -13.12 11.57
N ALA A 124 -2.08 -11.96 11.07
CA ALA A 124 -2.75 -11.26 9.97
C ALA A 124 -2.81 -12.14 8.71
N VAL A 125 -1.72 -12.82 8.37
CA VAL A 125 -1.67 -13.75 7.22
C VAL A 125 -2.62 -14.93 7.42
N ARG A 126 -2.63 -15.55 8.61
CA ARG A 126 -3.56 -16.65 8.94
C ARG A 126 -5.02 -16.21 8.82
N LEU A 127 -5.33 -14.99 9.26
CA LEU A 127 -6.68 -14.44 9.15
C LEU A 127 -7.08 -14.25 7.69
N VAL A 128 -6.21 -13.66 6.84
CA VAL A 128 -6.47 -13.54 5.40
C VAL A 128 -6.73 -14.92 4.78
N LEU A 129 -5.88 -15.91 5.04
CA LEU A 129 -6.09 -17.27 4.55
C LEU A 129 -7.45 -17.83 4.98
N ARG A 130 -7.85 -17.63 6.24
CA ARG A 130 -9.15 -18.04 6.76
C ARG A 130 -10.33 -17.29 6.11
N MET A 131 -10.16 -16.02 5.74
CA MET A 131 -11.18 -15.24 5.02
C MET A 131 -11.44 -15.78 3.60
N PHE A 132 -10.44 -16.39 2.97
CA PHE A 132 -10.52 -16.94 1.61
C PHE A 132 -10.69 -18.47 1.57
N ASP A 133 -10.70 -19.15 2.72
CA ASP A 133 -10.93 -20.59 2.79
C ASP A 133 -12.41 -20.90 2.51
N PRO A 134 -12.73 -21.62 1.41
CA PRO A 134 -14.12 -21.96 1.09
C PRO A 134 -14.77 -22.88 2.12
N ALA A 135 -13.97 -23.67 2.86
CA ALA A 135 -14.44 -24.55 3.93
C ALA A 135 -14.66 -23.81 5.25
N ASN A 136 -14.17 -22.56 5.37
CA ASN A 136 -14.44 -21.76 6.55
C ASN A 136 -15.87 -21.22 6.51
N GLU A 137 -16.76 -21.88 7.25
CA GLU A 137 -18.14 -21.44 7.48
C GLU A 137 -18.25 -20.36 8.57
N GLY A 138 -17.18 -20.15 9.34
CA GLY A 138 -17.14 -19.21 10.44
C GLY A 138 -17.25 -17.75 9.97
N PRO A 139 -18.04 -16.90 10.64
CA PRO A 139 -18.11 -15.49 10.30
C PRO A 139 -16.74 -14.83 10.50
N VAL A 140 -16.29 -14.08 9.51
CA VAL A 140 -15.14 -13.19 9.66
C VAL A 140 -15.58 -12.00 10.50
N VAL A 141 -15.17 -12.00 11.75
CA VAL A 141 -15.50 -10.93 12.70
C VAL A 141 -14.63 -9.72 12.39
N ARG A 142 -15.23 -8.66 11.83
CA ARG A 142 -14.52 -7.38 11.67
C ARG A 142 -14.24 -6.78 13.04
N PRO A 143 -12.99 -6.36 13.34
CA PRO A 143 -12.69 -5.69 14.59
C PRO A 143 -13.48 -4.37 14.66
N LYS A 144 -13.79 -3.94 15.89
CA LYS A 144 -14.42 -2.64 16.11
C LYS A 144 -13.49 -1.55 15.55
N PRO A 145 -14.01 -0.56 14.80
CA PRO A 145 -13.18 0.54 14.33
C PRO A 145 -12.55 1.26 15.51
N GLY A 146 -11.23 1.42 15.45
CA GLY A 146 -10.42 2.01 16.50
C GLY A 146 -8.95 2.10 16.08
N PRO A 147 -8.10 2.81 16.84
CA PRO A 147 -6.66 2.77 16.62
C PRO A 147 -6.15 1.34 16.84
N PRO A 148 -5.15 0.88 16.06
CA PRO A 148 -4.57 -0.44 16.27
C PRO A 148 -3.92 -0.52 17.65
N THR A 149 -4.15 -1.64 18.33
CA THR A 149 -3.46 -2.07 19.56
C THR A 149 -2.79 -3.40 19.26
N TRP A 150 -1.87 -3.88 20.12
CA TRP A 150 -1.25 -5.19 19.90
C TRP A 150 -2.29 -6.32 19.76
N ASP A 151 -3.39 -6.27 20.52
CA ASP A 151 -4.45 -7.28 20.48
C ASP A 151 -5.32 -7.22 19.21
N THR A 152 -5.38 -6.07 18.55
CA THR A 152 -6.25 -5.85 17.37
C THR A 152 -5.47 -5.68 16.08
N LEU A 153 -4.13 -5.62 16.16
CA LEU A 153 -3.25 -5.31 15.05
C LEU A 153 -3.43 -6.27 13.88
N ALA A 154 -3.44 -7.58 14.16
CA ALA A 154 -3.61 -8.62 13.15
C ALA A 154 -4.97 -8.53 12.46
N ASP A 155 -6.05 -8.36 13.23
CA ASP A 155 -7.42 -8.26 12.70
C ASP A 155 -7.60 -7.03 11.81
N ILE A 156 -7.13 -5.88 12.27
CA ILE A 156 -7.26 -4.63 11.52
C ILE A 156 -6.43 -4.72 10.23
N ALA A 157 -5.22 -5.31 10.28
CA ALA A 157 -4.35 -5.45 9.11
C ALA A 157 -4.95 -6.39 8.07
N ALA A 158 -5.47 -7.55 8.50
CA ALA A 158 -6.13 -8.50 7.62
C ALA A 158 -7.39 -7.89 6.96
N VAL A 159 -8.23 -7.20 7.74
CA VAL A 159 -9.45 -6.56 7.21
C VAL A 159 -9.12 -5.41 6.27
N ALA A 160 -8.11 -4.60 6.57
CA ALA A 160 -7.69 -3.51 5.68
C ALA A 160 -7.10 -4.04 4.36
N ALA A 161 -6.31 -5.12 4.41
CA ALA A 161 -5.81 -5.78 3.20
C ALA A 161 -6.95 -6.36 2.36
N TYR A 162 -7.90 -7.03 3.00
CA TYR A 162 -9.11 -7.52 2.36
C TYR A 162 -9.94 -6.39 1.71
N ASP A 163 -10.17 -5.30 2.43
CA ASP A 163 -10.91 -4.14 1.91
C ASP A 163 -10.19 -3.52 0.71
N ARG A 164 -8.86 -3.38 0.77
CA ARG A 164 -8.05 -2.94 -0.38
C ARG A 164 -8.23 -3.85 -1.58
N ALA A 165 -8.16 -5.16 -1.37
CA ALA A 165 -8.33 -6.14 -2.44
C ALA A 165 -9.76 -6.17 -3.00
N SER A 166 -10.78 -5.82 -2.21
CA SER A 166 -12.17 -5.71 -2.66
C SER A 166 -12.46 -4.46 -3.49
N LEU A 167 -11.67 -3.40 -3.31
CA LEU A 167 -11.76 -2.16 -4.09
C LEU A 167 -11.03 -2.28 -5.43
N ASP A 168 -10.05 -3.18 -5.52
CA ASP A 168 -9.37 -3.52 -6.76
C ASP A 168 -10.26 -4.39 -7.65
N SER A 169 -10.54 -3.91 -8.87
CA SER A 169 -11.45 -4.62 -9.78
C SER A 169 -10.89 -5.96 -10.26
N GLN A 170 -9.59 -6.07 -10.49
CA GLN A 170 -8.95 -7.30 -10.97
C GLN A 170 -8.95 -8.36 -9.86
N ARG A 171 -8.54 -7.99 -8.65
CA ARG A 171 -8.55 -8.90 -7.50
C ARG A 171 -9.96 -9.34 -7.14
N ARG A 172 -10.94 -8.43 -7.17
CA ARG A 172 -12.35 -8.75 -6.91
C ARG A 172 -12.89 -9.79 -7.88
N GLU A 173 -12.64 -9.65 -9.19
CA GLU A 173 -13.06 -10.66 -10.18
C GLU A 173 -12.33 -11.99 -9.96
N ALA A 174 -11.03 -11.95 -9.62
CA ALA A 174 -10.26 -13.15 -9.32
C ALA A 174 -10.84 -13.91 -8.11
N PHE A 175 -11.25 -13.22 -7.05
CA PHE A 175 -11.87 -13.85 -5.88
C PHE A 175 -13.26 -14.39 -6.13
N LYS A 176 -14.05 -13.71 -6.97
CA LYS A 176 -15.35 -14.21 -7.40
C LYS A 176 -15.22 -15.58 -8.09
N ALA A 177 -14.16 -15.77 -8.87
CA ALA A 177 -13.87 -17.06 -9.51
C ALA A 177 -13.47 -18.17 -8.53
N LEU A 178 -12.98 -17.83 -7.32
CA LEU A 178 -12.67 -18.78 -6.25
C LEU A 178 -13.90 -19.18 -5.41
N GLY A 179 -15.07 -18.61 -5.69
CA GLY A 179 -16.24 -18.78 -4.81
C GLY A 179 -16.08 -18.08 -3.45
N ALA A 180 -15.09 -17.20 -3.32
CA ALA A 180 -14.94 -16.34 -2.16
C ALA A 180 -16.03 -15.26 -2.24
N ASP A 181 -17.15 -15.51 -1.56
CA ASP A 181 -18.25 -14.56 -1.51
C ASP A 181 -17.91 -13.44 -0.52
N ALA A 182 -17.65 -12.24 -1.05
CA ALA A 182 -17.35 -11.08 -0.25
C ALA A 182 -18.47 -10.68 0.74
N SER A 183 -19.68 -11.19 0.52
CA SER A 183 -20.82 -11.01 1.43
C SER A 183 -20.65 -11.74 2.77
N LYS A 184 -19.77 -12.76 2.84
CA LYS A 184 -19.50 -13.52 4.06
C LYS A 184 -18.80 -12.70 5.15
N VAL A 185 -18.16 -11.57 4.80
CA VAL A 185 -17.55 -10.66 5.78
C VAL A 185 -18.62 -9.76 6.40
N LYS A 186 -19.36 -10.30 7.36
CA LYS A 186 -20.38 -9.55 8.11
C LYS A 186 -19.72 -8.55 9.05
N ARG A 187 -20.11 -7.27 8.99
CA ARG A 187 -19.81 -6.31 10.06
C ARG A 187 -20.43 -6.82 11.36
N LEU A 188 -19.67 -6.81 12.46
CA LEU A 188 -20.24 -6.94 13.80
C LEU A 188 -21.37 -5.90 13.91
N ARG A 189 -22.61 -6.38 13.99
CA ARG A 189 -23.73 -5.50 14.36
C ARG A 189 -23.48 -5.11 15.82
N LYS A 190 -23.51 -3.80 16.10
CA LYS A 190 -23.45 -3.27 17.47
C LYS A 190 -24.55 -3.96 18.29
N GLY A 191 -24.15 -4.74 19.30
CA GLY A 191 -25.06 -5.30 20.30
C GLY A 191 -25.26 -6.81 20.20
N ALA A 192 -24.38 -7.55 20.85
CA ALA A 192 -24.66 -8.79 21.57
C ALA A 192 -23.78 -8.77 22.82
#